data_AF-A0AAD5SYP7-F1
#
_entry.id   AF-A0AAD5SYP7-F1
#
_cell.length_a   1.000
_cell.length_b   1.000
_cell.length_c   1.000
_cell.angle_alpha   90.00
_cell.angle_beta   90.00
_cell.angle_gamma   90.00
#
_symmetry.space_group_name_H-M   'P 1'
#
loop_
_entity.id
_entity.type
_entity.pdbx_description
1 polymer ?
#
loop_
_entity_poly.entity_id
_entity_poly.type
_entity_poly.pdbx_seq_one_letter_code
_entity_poly.pdbx_strand_id
1 'polypeptide(L)'
;MDKKLNVDDYVAIVNGNGELSQDTIKNFSEKLMQQHLEEAKTNMIGEATDGFNFMTLGWLSKMIRAGAKWPLQFDDLPEIPTKSKSDAVTQTIAPFYAQLETYLKKKQLGKKPSYCGLIWHHVAVAWSFSVLMDVAATVLQTTQTAVMSAILNILAVGNPQFFISNPVALAICFQTVTQMFRKMRYNIRSILTTAIYAKALKLSNVSATEFKKGRILQMVNVDVSTVLEIIASAHQIFLVPFQLGFAFYYLYTLFGTGLWPVGVVFGAFITVAPVFFGIVVVGQQKYMKSGDKRLSTLREIFEVVGLHLIFS
;
A
#
# COMPACT_ATOMS: atom_id res chain seq x y z
N MET A 1 27.74 -8.58 -14.08
CA MET A 1 28.63 -8.78 -15.23
C MET A 1 30.02 -8.60 -14.66
N ASP A 2 30.80 -9.68 -14.57
CA ASP A 2 32.09 -9.72 -13.89
C ASP A 2 33.08 -8.70 -14.47
N LYS A 3 33.39 -7.65 -13.71
CA LYS A 3 34.65 -6.93 -13.88
C LYS A 3 35.70 -7.67 -13.06
N LYS A 4 36.47 -8.54 -13.71
CA LYS A 4 37.71 -9.08 -13.15
C LYS A 4 38.58 -7.89 -12.75
N LEU A 5 38.98 -7.81 -11.47
CA LEU A 5 40.00 -6.86 -11.03
C LEU A 5 41.26 -7.07 -11.88
N ASN A 6 41.74 -6.00 -12.49
CA ASN A 6 42.85 -6.04 -13.41
C ASN A 6 44.16 -6.21 -12.62
N VAL A 7 45.07 -7.06 -13.11
CA VAL A 7 46.35 -7.38 -12.44
C VAL A 7 47.21 -6.14 -12.22
N ASP A 8 47.02 -5.10 -13.04
CA ASP A 8 47.70 -3.82 -12.94
C ASP A 8 47.40 -3.06 -11.62
N ASP A 9 46.23 -3.27 -11.01
CA ASP A 9 45.88 -2.63 -9.73
C ASP A 9 46.68 -3.23 -8.55
N TYR A 10 47.13 -4.48 -8.65
CA TYR A 10 48.02 -5.09 -7.65
C TYR A 10 49.44 -4.54 -7.73
N VAL A 11 49.89 -4.16 -8.93
CA VAL A 11 51.25 -3.65 -9.17
C VAL A 11 51.43 -2.25 -8.55
N ALA A 12 50.36 -1.44 -8.49
CA ALA A 12 50.41 -0.10 -7.91
C ALA A 12 50.60 -0.07 -6.38
N ILE A 13 50.44 -1.20 -5.68
CA ILE A 13 50.54 -1.29 -4.21
C ILE A 13 52.01 -1.45 -3.76
N VAL A 14 52.90 -1.82 -4.67
CA VAL A 14 54.31 -2.09 -4.39
C VAL A 14 55.14 -0.92 -4.91
N ASN A 15 55.65 -0.08 -4.01
CA ASN A 15 56.70 0.88 -4.39
C ASN A 15 57.90 0.10 -4.94
N GLY A 16 58.69 0.70 -5.84
CA GLY A 16 59.81 0.04 -6.55
C GLY A 16 60.89 -0.66 -5.68
N ASN A 17 60.76 -0.64 -4.35
CA ASN A 17 61.60 -1.33 -3.38
C ASN A 17 60.89 -2.48 -2.62
N GLY A 18 59.68 -2.90 -3.01
CA GLY A 18 59.01 -4.07 -2.42
C GLY A 18 58.27 -3.84 -1.10
N GLU A 19 58.24 -2.63 -0.55
CA GLU A 19 57.51 -2.31 0.68
C GLU A 19 56.10 -1.76 0.39
N LEU A 20 55.11 -2.36 1.06
CA LEU A 20 53.69 -2.06 0.96
C LEU A 20 53.38 -0.80 1.79
N SER A 21 53.31 0.37 1.15
CA SER A 21 52.99 1.63 1.85
C SER A 21 51.56 1.59 2.40
N GLN A 22 51.40 1.76 3.72
CA GLN A 22 50.09 1.76 4.38
C GLN A 22 49.16 2.84 3.82
N ASP A 23 49.70 3.98 3.38
CA ASP A 23 48.90 5.07 2.80
C ASP A 23 48.33 4.68 1.42
N THR A 24 49.06 3.89 0.63
CA THR A 24 48.58 3.37 -0.66
C THR A 24 47.45 2.35 -0.46
N ILE A 25 47.58 1.47 0.55
CA ILE A 25 46.54 0.50 0.91
C ILE A 25 45.29 1.23 1.39
N LYS A 26 45.44 2.26 2.22
CA LYS A 26 44.32 3.04 2.77
C LYS A 26 43.59 3.80 1.66
N ASN A 27 44.33 4.46 0.76
CA ASN A 27 43.75 5.16 -0.39
C ASN A 27 43.03 4.19 -1.35
N PHE A 28 43.61 3.00 -1.59
CA PHE A 28 42.97 1.98 -2.41
C PHE A 28 41.70 1.43 -1.75
N SER A 29 41.75 1.16 -0.44
CA SER A 29 40.59 0.73 0.34
C SER A 29 39.47 1.77 0.35
N GLU A 30 39.80 3.05 0.54
CA GLU A 30 38.83 4.15 0.47
C GLU A 30 38.22 4.27 -0.94
N LYS A 31 39.04 4.10 -1.99
CA LYS A 31 38.59 4.14 -3.39
C LYS A 31 37.69 2.94 -3.74
N LEU A 32 38.03 1.74 -3.26
CA LEU A 32 37.22 0.53 -3.42
C LEU A 32 35.90 0.67 -2.65
N MET A 33 35.95 1.21 -1.43
CA MET A 33 34.77 1.48 -0.62
C MET A 33 33.87 2.52 -1.28
N GLN A 34 34.43 3.60 -1.83
CA GLN A 34 33.68 4.59 -2.62
C GLN A 34 33.08 3.98 -3.89
N GLN A 35 33.82 3.11 -4.59
CA GLN A 35 33.32 2.44 -5.78
C GLN A 35 32.18 1.47 -5.47
N HIS A 36 32.28 0.71 -4.36
CA HIS A 36 31.19 -0.12 -3.87
C HIS A 36 30.00 0.71 -3.39
N LEU A 37 30.23 1.88 -2.79
CA LEU A 37 29.17 2.80 -2.39
C LEU A 37 28.47 3.45 -3.60
N GLU A 38 29.22 3.76 -4.66
CA GLU A 38 28.70 4.27 -5.94
C GLU A 38 27.96 3.19 -6.74
N GLU A 39 28.47 1.96 -6.78
CA GLU A 39 27.74 0.80 -7.32
C GLU A 39 26.49 0.50 -6.48
N ALA A 40 26.55 0.61 -5.16
CA ALA A 40 25.38 0.48 -4.30
C ALA A 40 24.38 1.60 -4.57
N LYS A 41 24.81 2.86 -4.72
CA LYS A 41 23.94 4.01 -5.08
C LYS A 41 23.33 3.90 -6.47
N THR A 42 24.07 3.44 -7.47
CA THR A 42 23.55 3.24 -8.84
C THR A 42 22.67 1.98 -8.95
N ASN A 43 22.86 1.02 -8.05
CA ASN A 43 21.99 -0.14 -7.87
C ASN A 43 20.89 0.06 -6.82
N MET A 44 20.84 1.21 -6.13
CA MET A 44 19.74 1.52 -5.24
C MET A 44 18.47 1.46 -6.06
N ILE A 45 17.61 0.55 -5.65
CA ILE A 45 16.28 0.38 -6.20
C ILE A 45 15.53 1.66 -5.76
N GLY A 46 15.62 2.73 -6.53
CA GLY A 46 14.89 3.96 -6.23
C GLY A 46 13.43 3.81 -6.63
N GLU A 47 12.52 4.52 -5.96
CA GLU A 47 11.21 4.79 -6.53
C GLU A 47 11.41 5.37 -7.94
N ALA A 48 10.71 4.85 -8.95
CA ALA A 48 10.86 5.34 -10.32
C ALA A 48 10.69 6.86 -10.36
N THR A 49 11.76 7.57 -10.70
CA THR A 49 11.76 9.02 -10.93
C THR A 49 10.97 9.40 -12.18
N ASP A 50 10.87 8.47 -13.13
CA ASP A 50 10.17 8.65 -14.40
C ASP A 50 8.77 8.02 -14.37
N GLY A 51 7.75 8.78 -14.78
CA GLY A 51 6.36 8.31 -14.81
C GLY A 51 6.15 7.06 -15.65
N PHE A 52 6.87 6.91 -16.76
CA PHE A 52 6.79 5.70 -17.59
C PHE A 52 7.36 4.46 -16.88
N ASN A 53 8.53 4.60 -16.24
CA ASN A 53 9.15 3.52 -15.48
C ASN A 53 8.31 3.12 -14.26
N PHE A 54 7.57 4.08 -13.67
CA PHE A 54 6.58 3.81 -12.64
C PHE A 54 5.40 2.99 -13.18
N MET A 55 4.84 3.39 -14.32
CA MET A 55 3.71 2.70 -14.97
C MET A 55 4.05 1.27 -15.37
N THR A 56 5.23 1.03 -15.95
CA THR A 56 5.64 -0.29 -16.42
C THR A 56 6.23 -1.19 -15.33
N LEU A 57 6.32 -0.70 -14.08
CA LEU A 57 7.03 -1.38 -12.98
C LEU A 57 8.48 -1.76 -13.34
N GLY A 58 9.12 -1.00 -14.23
CA GLY A 58 10.49 -1.28 -14.67
C GLY A 58 11.49 -1.17 -13.51
N TRP A 59 11.21 -0.30 -12.52
CA TRP A 59 11.99 -0.18 -11.29
C TRP A 59 12.01 -1.48 -10.45
N LEU A 60 10.92 -2.24 -10.45
CA LEU A 60 10.81 -3.50 -9.72
C LEU A 60 11.59 -4.64 -10.38
N SER A 61 11.80 -4.55 -11.70
CA SER A 61 12.42 -5.61 -12.50
C SER A 61 13.85 -5.95 -12.05
N LYS A 62 14.60 -4.96 -11.54
CA LYS A 62 15.94 -5.19 -10.98
C LYS A 62 15.88 -6.01 -9.69
N MET A 63 14.96 -5.68 -8.78
CA MET A 63 14.76 -6.40 -7.51
C MET A 63 14.33 -7.84 -7.74
N ILE A 64 13.40 -8.08 -8.67
CA ILE A 64 12.94 -9.43 -9.01
C ILE A 64 14.09 -10.28 -9.56
N ARG A 65 14.94 -9.71 -10.43
CA ARG A 65 16.11 -10.41 -10.96
C ARG A 65 17.19 -10.70 -9.92
N ALA A 66 17.35 -9.83 -8.92
CA ALA A 66 18.25 -10.08 -7.80
C ALA A 66 17.71 -11.22 -6.92
N GLY A 67 16.41 -11.18 -6.59
CA GLY A 67 15.73 -12.21 -5.81
C GLY A 67 15.64 -13.58 -6.47
N ALA A 68 15.66 -13.64 -7.80
CA ALA A 68 15.72 -14.90 -8.53
C ALA A 68 17.07 -15.62 -8.37
N LYS A 69 18.14 -14.88 -8.00
CA LYS A 69 19.49 -15.42 -7.85
C LYS A 69 19.85 -15.72 -6.40
N TRP A 70 19.47 -14.84 -5.50
CA TRP A 70 19.82 -14.92 -4.08
C TRP A 70 18.63 -14.52 -3.21
N PRO A 71 18.48 -15.11 -2.01
CA PRO A 71 17.48 -14.66 -1.05
C PRO A 71 17.77 -13.20 -0.68
N LEU A 72 16.82 -12.29 -0.91
CA LEU A 72 17.01 -10.87 -0.60
C LEU A 72 17.22 -10.65 0.90
N GLN A 73 18.19 -9.80 1.23
CA GLN A 73 18.42 -9.33 2.59
C GLN A 73 17.86 -7.90 2.76
N PHE A 74 17.74 -7.43 4.02
CA PHE A 74 17.23 -6.09 4.31
C PHE A 74 18.09 -4.97 3.70
N ASP A 75 19.40 -5.20 3.56
CA ASP A 75 20.33 -4.24 2.97
C ASP A 75 20.18 -4.11 1.44
N ASP A 76 19.58 -5.12 0.78
CA ASP A 76 19.30 -5.11 -0.66
C ASP A 76 18.02 -4.34 -1.00
N LEU A 77 17.24 -3.92 0.00
CA LEU A 77 15.97 -3.26 -0.23
C LEU A 77 16.16 -1.78 -0.62
N PRO A 78 15.26 -1.26 -1.47
CA PRO A 78 15.16 0.17 -1.76
C PRO A 78 15.05 1.00 -0.49
N GLU A 79 15.86 2.06 -0.35
CA GLU A 79 15.64 3.02 0.71
C GLU A 79 14.32 3.77 0.47
N ILE A 80 13.60 4.06 1.55
CA ILE A 80 12.29 4.71 1.48
C ILE A 80 12.45 6.09 0.82
N PRO A 81 11.59 6.45 -0.18
CA PRO A 81 11.64 7.74 -0.83
C PRO A 81 11.62 8.89 0.18
N THR A 82 12.40 9.95 -0.06
CA THR A 82 12.50 11.10 0.85
C THR A 82 11.15 11.74 1.19
N LYS A 83 10.19 11.72 0.27
CA LYS A 83 8.81 12.19 0.49
C LYS A 83 7.98 11.32 1.45
N SER A 84 8.34 10.06 1.61
CA SER A 84 7.66 9.08 2.47
C SER A 84 8.42 8.80 3.77
N LYS A 85 9.59 9.46 3.99
CA LYS A 85 10.32 9.43 5.26
C LYS A 85 9.52 10.12 6.37
N SER A 86 9.75 9.68 7.61
CA SER A 86 9.08 10.21 8.81
C SER A 86 9.20 11.74 8.95
N ASP A 87 10.31 12.32 8.50
CA ASP A 87 10.55 13.77 8.59
C ASP A 87 9.62 14.57 7.67
N ALA A 88 9.47 14.12 6.42
CA ALA A 88 8.54 14.72 5.45
C ALA A 88 7.08 14.53 5.88
N VAL A 89 6.77 13.37 6.45
CA VAL A 89 5.45 13.07 7.06
C VAL A 89 5.17 13.99 8.25
N THR A 90 6.18 14.26 9.07
CA THR A 90 6.08 15.18 10.21
C THR A 90 5.84 16.62 9.74
N GLN A 91 6.46 17.04 8.65
CA GLN A 91 6.17 18.34 8.02
C GLN A 91 4.73 18.42 7.50
N THR A 92 4.21 17.32 6.94
CA THR A 92 2.83 17.25 6.43
C THR A 92 1.80 17.42 7.56
N ILE A 93 2.05 16.88 8.75
CA ILE A 93 1.14 16.98 9.90
C ILE A 93 1.39 18.21 10.78
N ALA A 94 2.55 18.87 10.63
CA ALA A 94 2.91 20.10 11.35
C ALA A 94 1.84 21.21 11.35
N PRO A 95 1.19 21.57 10.21
CA PRO A 95 0.16 22.60 10.22
C PRO A 95 -1.05 22.23 11.10
N PHE A 96 -1.38 20.95 11.20
CA PHE A 96 -2.44 20.47 12.09
C PHE A 96 -2.06 20.63 13.56
N TYR A 97 -0.84 20.26 13.94
CA TYR A 97 -0.36 20.46 15.31
C TYR A 97 -0.27 21.95 15.67
N ALA A 98 0.10 22.83 14.73
CA ALA A 98 0.08 24.27 14.94
C ALA A 98 -1.34 24.83 15.18
N GLN A 99 -2.34 24.34 14.42
CA GLN A 99 -3.75 24.66 14.66
C GLN A 99 -4.24 24.15 16.02
N LEU A 100 -3.83 22.94 16.41
CA LEU A 100 -4.17 22.35 17.71
C LEU A 100 -3.55 23.14 18.87
N GLU A 101 -2.29 23.53 18.78
CA GLU A 101 -1.63 24.37 19.78
C GLU A 101 -2.31 25.74 19.92
N THR A 102 -2.71 26.34 18.80
CA THR A 102 -3.44 27.62 18.80
C THR A 102 -4.80 27.47 19.49
N TYR A 103 -5.50 26.36 19.25
CA TYR A 103 -6.78 26.05 19.90
C TYR A 103 -6.63 25.84 21.42
N LEU A 104 -5.57 25.14 21.85
CA LEU A 104 -5.27 24.90 23.26
C LEU A 104 -4.87 26.19 23.98
N LYS A 105 -4.06 27.05 23.34
CA LYS A 105 -3.62 28.34 23.89
C LYS A 105 -4.75 29.37 23.98
N LYS A 106 -5.67 29.42 23.01
CA LYS A 106 -6.81 30.37 23.00
C LYS A 106 -8.02 29.92 23.84
N LYS A 107 -7.85 28.99 24.78
CA LYS A 107 -8.89 28.51 25.72
C LYS A 107 -10.24 28.22 25.02
N GLN A 108 -10.21 27.33 24.03
CA GLN A 108 -11.38 26.78 23.32
C GLN A 108 -12.34 27.77 22.63
N LEU A 109 -11.90 29.00 22.30
CA LEU A 109 -12.67 29.88 21.42
C LEU A 109 -12.52 29.43 19.95
N GLY A 110 -13.24 28.38 19.54
CA GLY A 110 -13.26 27.91 18.15
C GLY A 110 -13.71 26.46 17.95
N LYS A 111 -13.79 26.03 16.68
CA LYS A 111 -14.10 24.63 16.31
C LYS A 111 -12.89 23.74 16.58
N LYS A 112 -13.08 22.62 17.29
CA LYS A 112 -12.03 21.63 17.55
C LYS A 112 -11.49 21.10 16.21
N PRO A 113 -10.17 21.15 15.95
CA PRO A 113 -9.60 20.55 14.76
C PRO A 113 -9.82 19.03 14.80
N SER A 114 -10.45 18.49 13.76
CA SER A 114 -10.75 17.05 13.66
C SER A 114 -9.64 16.35 12.88
N TYR A 115 -9.06 15.30 13.48
CA TYR A 115 -8.12 14.41 12.80
C TYR A 115 -8.74 13.80 11.53
N CYS A 116 -10.04 13.48 11.56
CA CYS A 116 -10.75 12.90 10.44
C CYS A 116 -10.85 13.87 9.26
N GLY A 117 -11.03 15.17 9.52
CA GLY A 117 -11.09 16.20 8.48
C GLY A 117 -9.74 16.44 7.78
N LEU A 118 -8.64 16.43 8.53
CA LEU A 118 -7.30 16.55 7.96
C LEU A 118 -6.95 15.34 7.09
N ILE A 119 -7.20 14.14 7.61
CA ILE A 119 -6.98 12.89 6.86
C ILE A 119 -7.82 12.92 5.59
N TRP A 120 -9.11 13.29 5.68
CA TRP A 120 -9.97 13.38 4.51
C TRP A 120 -9.46 14.38 3.48
N HIS A 121 -8.90 15.53 3.87
CA HIS A 121 -8.37 16.50 2.90
C HIS A 121 -7.20 15.91 2.08
N HIS A 122 -6.25 15.23 2.74
CA HIS A 122 -5.13 14.57 2.05
C HIS A 122 -5.57 13.34 1.25
N VAL A 123 -6.59 12.63 1.73
CA VAL A 123 -7.15 11.46 1.05
C VAL A 123 -7.99 11.87 -0.15
N ALA A 124 -8.81 12.91 -0.05
CA ALA A 124 -9.87 13.23 -1.01
C ALA A 124 -9.36 13.49 -2.42
N VAL A 125 -8.21 14.17 -2.58
CA VAL A 125 -7.64 14.48 -3.90
C VAL A 125 -7.12 13.21 -4.59
N ALA A 126 -6.36 12.39 -3.87
CA ALA A 126 -5.83 11.14 -4.41
C ALA A 126 -6.94 10.09 -4.59
N TRP A 127 -7.93 10.09 -3.69
CA TRP A 127 -9.12 9.24 -3.77
C TRP A 127 -9.99 9.59 -4.97
N SER A 128 -10.31 10.87 -5.19
CA SER A 128 -11.14 11.28 -6.33
C SER A 128 -10.46 11.01 -7.67
N PHE A 129 -9.15 11.23 -7.76
CA PHE A 129 -8.37 10.88 -8.95
C PHE A 129 -8.35 9.37 -9.19
N SER A 130 -8.21 8.55 -8.14
CA SER A 130 -8.27 7.09 -8.23
C SER A 130 -9.64 6.62 -8.74
N VAL A 131 -10.73 7.15 -8.16
CA VAL A 131 -12.11 6.83 -8.58
C VAL A 131 -12.32 7.18 -10.05
N LEU A 132 -11.90 8.37 -10.48
CA LEU A 132 -12.00 8.82 -11.87
C LEU A 132 -11.30 7.84 -12.84
N MET A 133 -10.08 7.44 -12.50
CA MET A 133 -9.29 6.56 -13.36
C MET A 133 -9.83 5.14 -13.39
N ASP A 134 -10.34 4.61 -12.28
CA ASP A 134 -10.96 3.30 -12.26
C ASP A 134 -12.31 3.28 -12.96
N VAL A 135 -13.08 4.36 -12.92
CA VAL A 135 -14.27 4.55 -13.75
C VAL A 135 -13.89 4.48 -15.23
N ALA A 136 -12.85 5.22 -15.65
CA ALA A 136 -12.37 5.17 -17.03
C ALA A 136 -11.90 3.77 -17.44
N ALA A 137 -11.15 3.09 -16.57
CA ALA A 137 -10.70 1.71 -16.81
C ALA A 137 -11.87 0.73 -16.91
N THR A 138 -12.91 0.88 -16.08
CA THR A 138 -14.11 0.04 -16.10
C THR A 138 -14.89 0.20 -17.40
N VAL A 139 -15.02 1.43 -17.90
CA VAL A 139 -15.65 1.70 -19.20
C VAL A 139 -14.88 0.97 -20.30
N LEU A 140 -13.54 1.15 -20.34
CA LEU A 140 -12.68 0.51 -21.35
C LEU A 140 -12.73 -1.03 -21.29
N GLN A 141 -12.71 -1.62 -20.09
CA GLN A 141 -12.80 -3.07 -19.91
C GLN A 141 -14.17 -3.63 -20.30
N THR A 142 -15.24 -2.91 -19.99
CA THR A 142 -16.60 -3.34 -20.36
C THR A 142 -16.80 -3.27 -21.88
N THR A 143 -16.25 -2.24 -22.52
CA THR A 143 -16.21 -2.14 -23.99
C THR A 143 -15.42 -3.28 -24.62
N GLN A 144 -14.30 -3.74 -24.02
CA GLN A 144 -13.55 -4.90 -24.52
C GLN A 144 -14.40 -6.18 -24.61
N THR A 145 -15.26 -6.45 -23.63
CA THR A 145 -16.15 -7.62 -23.67
C THR A 145 -17.17 -7.52 -24.80
N ALA A 146 -17.61 -6.31 -25.15
CA ALA A 146 -18.47 -6.09 -26.30
C ALA A 146 -17.79 -6.39 -27.63
N VAL A 147 -16.47 -6.20 -27.70
CA VAL A 147 -15.70 -6.55 -28.89
C VAL A 147 -15.71 -8.05 -29.13
N MET A 148 -15.83 -8.90 -28.10
CA MET A 148 -16.08 -10.34 -28.30
C MET A 148 -17.40 -10.60 -29.04
N SER A 149 -18.45 -9.83 -28.74
CA SER A 149 -19.72 -9.89 -29.49
C SER A 149 -19.55 -9.37 -30.92
N ALA A 150 -18.76 -8.32 -31.13
CA ALA A 150 -18.40 -7.85 -32.47
C ALA A 150 -17.55 -8.86 -33.24
N ILE A 151 -16.66 -9.62 -32.59
CA ILE A 151 -15.85 -10.69 -33.20
C ILE A 151 -16.76 -11.82 -33.71
N LEU A 152 -17.79 -12.21 -32.96
CA LEU A 152 -18.79 -13.16 -33.44
C LEU A 152 -19.53 -12.63 -34.67
N ASN A 153 -19.77 -11.31 -34.74
CA ASN A 153 -20.40 -10.64 -35.88
C ASN A 153 -19.43 -10.46 -37.08
N ILE A 154 -18.13 -10.27 -36.81
CA ILE A 154 -17.04 -10.21 -37.81
C ILE A 154 -16.82 -11.57 -38.47
N LEU A 155 -16.92 -12.67 -37.72
CA LEU A 155 -16.91 -14.02 -38.28
C LEU A 155 -18.06 -14.24 -39.29
N ALA A 156 -19.13 -13.44 -39.20
CA ALA A 156 -20.28 -13.48 -40.09
C ALA A 156 -20.22 -12.48 -41.27
N VAL A 157 -19.56 -11.30 -41.15
CA VAL A 157 -19.66 -10.22 -42.15
C VAL A 157 -18.31 -9.59 -42.58
N GLY A 158 -17.17 -10.03 -42.04
CA GLY A 158 -15.86 -9.76 -42.67
C GLY A 158 -15.39 -8.30 -42.75
N ASN A 159 -15.79 -7.43 -41.81
CA ASN A 159 -15.25 -6.07 -41.71
C ASN A 159 -14.60 -5.82 -40.34
N PRO A 160 -13.27 -5.63 -40.25
CA PRO A 160 -12.58 -5.41 -38.99
C PRO A 160 -12.70 -3.94 -38.57
N GLN A 161 -13.76 -3.60 -37.82
CA GLN A 161 -13.79 -2.31 -37.14
C GLN A 161 -13.00 -2.36 -35.83
N PHE A 162 -11.91 -1.62 -35.88
CA PHE A 162 -10.82 -1.39 -34.96
C PHE A 162 -11.29 -0.84 -33.61
N PHE A 163 -10.95 -1.51 -32.49
CA PHE A 163 -10.58 -0.87 -31.21
C PHE A 163 -9.79 -1.83 -30.28
N ILE A 164 -9.10 -2.84 -30.84
CA ILE A 164 -8.16 -3.73 -30.13
C ILE A 164 -6.74 -3.42 -30.58
N SER A 165 -6.25 -2.20 -30.38
CA SER A 165 -4.84 -1.94 -30.71
C SER A 165 -3.90 -2.45 -29.62
N ASN A 166 -4.29 -2.37 -28.33
CA ASN A 166 -3.37 -2.71 -27.27
C ASN A 166 -4.04 -3.07 -25.91
N PRO A 167 -4.46 -4.34 -25.69
CA PRO A 167 -4.96 -4.77 -24.38
C PRO A 167 -3.90 -4.64 -23.26
N VAL A 168 -2.62 -4.63 -23.63
CA VAL A 168 -1.51 -4.44 -22.67
C VAL A 168 -1.51 -3.00 -22.15
N ALA A 169 -1.81 -2.00 -22.98
CA ALA A 169 -1.89 -0.61 -22.54
C ALA A 169 -2.99 -0.39 -21.49
N LEU A 170 -4.15 -1.03 -21.66
CA LEU A 170 -5.25 -0.97 -20.69
C LEU A 170 -4.87 -1.63 -19.36
N ALA A 171 -4.20 -2.78 -19.41
CA ALA A 171 -3.69 -3.46 -18.22
C ALA A 171 -2.65 -2.61 -17.47
N ILE A 172 -1.76 -1.91 -18.19
CA ILE A 172 -0.77 -0.98 -17.61
C ILE A 172 -1.47 0.19 -16.93
N CYS A 173 -2.50 0.78 -17.55
CA CYS A 173 -3.27 1.87 -16.95
C CYS A 173 -3.93 1.42 -15.64
N PHE A 174 -4.64 0.29 -15.64
CA PHE A 174 -5.30 -0.24 -14.44
C PHE A 174 -4.29 -0.54 -13.32
N GLN A 175 -3.16 -1.15 -13.67
CA GLN A 175 -2.09 -1.41 -12.72
C GLN A 175 -1.54 -0.10 -12.13
N THR A 176 -1.36 0.93 -12.94
CA THR A 176 -0.86 2.25 -12.48
C THR A 176 -1.79 2.87 -11.44
N VAL A 177 -3.11 2.83 -11.67
CA VAL A 177 -4.11 3.35 -10.73
C VAL A 177 -4.05 2.60 -9.40
N THR A 178 -4.00 1.27 -9.47
CA THR A 178 -3.87 0.42 -8.28
C THR A 178 -2.61 0.73 -7.49
N GLN A 179 -1.49 1.03 -8.16
CA GLN A 179 -0.23 1.41 -7.50
C GLN A 179 -0.31 2.79 -6.84
N MET A 180 -0.96 3.77 -7.47
CA MET A 180 -1.19 5.09 -6.86
C MET A 180 -2.03 4.98 -5.59
N PHE A 181 -3.10 4.18 -5.63
CA PHE A 181 -3.95 3.93 -4.46
C PHE A 181 -3.17 3.24 -3.33
N ARG A 182 -2.31 2.27 -3.65
CA ARG A 182 -1.41 1.63 -2.68
C ARG A 182 -0.45 2.62 -2.05
N LYS A 183 0.20 3.46 -2.85
CA LYS A 183 1.12 4.52 -2.37
C LYS A 183 0.40 5.47 -1.41
N MET A 184 -0.81 5.91 -1.75
CA MET A 184 -1.64 6.72 -0.86
C MET A 184 -1.88 6.02 0.49
N ARG A 185 -2.27 4.73 0.48
CA ARG A 185 -2.50 3.95 1.72
C ARG A 185 -1.25 3.87 2.60
N TYR A 186 -0.08 3.65 2.03
CA TYR A 186 1.18 3.62 2.80
C TYR A 186 1.54 4.99 3.39
N ASN A 187 1.31 6.07 2.65
CA ASN A 187 1.52 7.42 3.18
C ASN A 187 0.61 7.71 4.37
N ILE A 188 -0.67 7.34 4.29
CA ILE A 188 -1.63 7.49 5.41
C ILE A 188 -1.19 6.65 6.62
N ARG A 189 -0.73 5.41 6.40
CA ARG A 189 -0.18 4.55 7.45
C ARG A 189 0.96 5.25 8.16
N SER A 190 1.93 5.75 7.40
CA SER A 190 3.11 6.44 7.94
C SER A 190 2.73 7.68 8.75
N ILE A 191 1.79 8.50 8.25
CA ILE A 191 1.26 9.67 8.96
C ILE A 191 0.63 9.27 10.30
N LEU A 192 -0.27 8.29 10.29
CA LEU A 192 -1.01 7.88 11.48
C LEU A 192 -0.10 7.22 12.52
N THR A 193 0.80 6.34 12.09
CA THR A 193 1.79 5.71 12.97
C THR A 193 2.72 6.74 13.61
N THR A 194 3.24 7.70 12.83
CA THR A 194 4.10 8.78 13.35
C THR A 194 3.35 9.64 14.36
N ALA A 195 2.10 10.00 14.07
CA ALA A 195 1.25 10.77 14.98
C ALA A 195 0.99 10.05 16.31
N ILE A 196 0.70 8.74 16.25
CA ILE A 196 0.46 7.91 17.44
C ILE A 196 1.72 7.84 18.29
N TYR A 197 2.89 7.56 17.69
CA TYR A 197 4.15 7.49 18.44
C TYR A 197 4.55 8.84 19.02
N ALA A 198 4.43 9.94 18.26
CA ALA A 198 4.73 11.28 18.75
C ALA A 198 3.84 11.66 19.96
N LYS A 199 2.56 11.23 19.96
CA LYS A 199 1.66 11.43 21.09
C LYS A 199 1.99 10.53 22.26
N ALA A 200 2.34 9.27 22.02
CA ALA A 200 2.72 8.31 23.05
C ALA A 200 3.95 8.76 23.85
N LEU A 201 4.92 9.42 23.20
CA LEU A 201 6.12 9.95 23.86
C LEU A 201 5.86 11.18 24.75
N LYS A 202 4.74 11.89 24.55
CA LYS A 202 4.37 13.11 25.30
C LYS A 202 3.25 12.88 26.30
N LEU A 203 2.96 11.61 26.62
CA LEU A 203 1.83 11.23 27.45
C LEU A 203 2.15 11.44 28.93
N SER A 204 1.20 12.00 29.70
CA SER A 204 1.36 12.17 31.15
C SER A 204 1.28 10.82 31.86
N ASN A 205 1.85 10.73 33.07
CA ASN A 205 1.81 9.48 33.86
C ASN A 205 0.39 8.97 34.11
N VAL A 206 -0.60 9.86 34.28
CA VAL A 206 -2.01 9.48 34.46
C VAL A 206 -2.60 8.86 33.18
N SER A 207 -2.28 9.40 32.01
CA SER A 207 -2.74 8.81 30.75
C SER A 207 -1.93 7.59 30.33
N ALA A 208 -0.69 7.45 30.79
CA ALA A 208 0.16 6.28 30.53
C ALA A 208 -0.33 5.00 31.24
N THR A 209 -1.11 5.12 32.32
CA THR A 209 -1.76 3.96 32.96
C THR A 209 -2.93 3.43 32.13
N GLU A 210 -3.66 4.31 31.45
CA GLU A 210 -4.75 3.99 30.53
C GLU A 210 -4.22 3.45 29.19
N PHE A 211 -3.24 4.15 28.59
CA PHE A 211 -2.60 3.75 27.34
C PHE A 211 -1.27 3.04 27.60
N LYS A 212 -1.36 1.82 28.15
CA LYS A 212 -0.18 0.96 28.32
C LYS A 212 0.48 0.66 26.97
N LYS A 213 1.77 0.30 27.00
CA LYS A 213 2.55 -0.06 25.80
C LYS A 213 1.82 -1.02 24.85
N GLY A 214 1.15 -2.05 25.40
CA GLY A 214 0.37 -3.00 24.60
C GLY A 214 -0.80 -2.37 23.83
N ARG A 215 -1.50 -1.38 24.40
CA ARG A 215 -2.60 -0.67 23.74
C ARG A 215 -2.11 0.20 22.60
N ILE A 216 -0.96 0.86 22.77
CA ILE A 216 -0.32 1.66 21.72
C ILE A 216 0.09 0.77 20.54
N LEU A 217 0.69 -0.40 20.82
CA LEU A 217 1.06 -1.37 19.78
C LEU A 217 -0.18 -1.88 19.03
N GLN A 218 -1.28 -2.14 19.73
CA GLN A 218 -2.54 -2.51 19.10
C GLN A 218 -3.07 -1.39 18.20
N MET A 219 -3.02 -0.13 18.65
CA MET A 219 -3.42 1.00 17.81
C MET A 219 -2.60 1.06 16.51
N VAL A 220 -1.28 0.95 16.60
CA VAL A 220 -0.38 1.03 15.42
C VAL A 220 -0.56 -0.16 14.47
N ASN A 221 -0.72 -1.37 14.99
CA ASN A 221 -0.72 -2.58 14.15
C ASN A 221 -2.11 -2.97 13.66
N VAL A 222 -3.13 -2.82 14.50
CA VAL A 222 -4.50 -3.22 14.20
C VAL A 222 -5.31 -2.02 13.76
N ASP A 223 -5.46 -1.00 14.61
CA ASP A 223 -6.42 0.09 14.34
C ASP A 223 -6.03 0.91 13.10
N VAL A 224 -4.74 1.21 12.89
CA VAL A 224 -4.27 1.87 11.67
C VAL A 224 -4.60 1.04 10.42
N SER A 225 -4.39 -0.27 10.48
CA SER A 225 -4.67 -1.17 9.35
C SER A 225 -6.17 -1.18 9.03
N THR A 226 -7.02 -1.26 10.05
CA THR A 226 -8.48 -1.18 9.92
C THR A 226 -8.91 0.13 9.28
N VAL A 227 -8.32 1.27 9.65
CA VAL A 227 -8.62 2.57 9.01
C VAL A 227 -8.30 2.55 7.51
N LEU A 228 -7.18 1.96 7.10
CA LEU A 228 -6.83 1.83 5.69
C LEU A 228 -7.79 0.92 4.93
N GLU A 229 -8.31 -0.12 5.58
CA GLU A 229 -9.34 -1.00 5.03
C GLU A 229 -10.68 -0.26 4.88
N ILE A 230 -11.06 0.59 5.83
CA ILE A 230 -12.26 1.44 5.71
C ILE A 230 -12.15 2.35 4.48
N ILE A 231 -10.98 2.98 4.25
CA ILE A 231 -10.75 3.83 3.07
C ILE A 231 -10.87 3.03 1.78
N ALA A 232 -10.29 1.82 1.75
CA ALA A 232 -10.38 0.92 0.59
C ALA A 232 -11.83 0.46 0.34
N SER A 233 -12.55 0.08 1.38
CA SER A 233 -13.95 -0.32 1.31
C SER A 233 -14.85 0.84 0.86
N ALA A 234 -14.60 2.07 1.35
CA ALA A 234 -15.32 3.26 0.91
C ALA A 234 -15.13 3.49 -0.60
N HIS A 235 -13.91 3.34 -1.11
CA HIS A 235 -13.65 3.39 -2.55
C HIS A 235 -14.49 2.34 -3.31
N GLN A 236 -14.47 1.07 -2.87
CA GLN A 236 -15.25 -0.01 -3.51
C GLN A 236 -16.76 0.24 -3.48
N ILE A 237 -17.29 0.79 -2.39
CA ILE A 237 -18.72 1.13 -2.25
C ILE A 237 -19.17 2.11 -3.34
N PHE A 238 -18.30 3.02 -3.79
CA PHE A 238 -18.61 3.94 -4.90
C PHE A 238 -18.45 3.28 -6.27
N LEU A 239 -17.41 2.46 -6.46
CA LEU A 239 -17.11 1.87 -7.76
C LEU A 239 -18.06 0.75 -8.17
N VAL A 240 -18.37 -0.16 -7.25
CA VAL A 240 -19.22 -1.33 -7.52
C VAL A 240 -20.59 -0.97 -8.13
N PRO A 241 -21.38 -0.02 -7.58
CA PRO A 241 -22.66 0.35 -8.18
C PRO A 241 -22.49 1.01 -9.54
N PHE A 242 -21.43 1.80 -9.74
CA PHE A 242 -21.13 2.39 -11.06
C PHE A 242 -20.84 1.30 -12.10
N GLN A 243 -19.95 0.36 -11.76
CA GLN A 243 -19.59 -0.76 -12.63
C GLN A 243 -20.82 -1.61 -12.97
N LEU A 244 -21.66 -1.89 -11.97
CA LEU A 244 -22.87 -2.67 -12.15
C LEU A 244 -23.89 -1.96 -13.06
N GLY A 245 -24.14 -0.67 -12.80
CA GLY A 245 -25.04 0.14 -13.62
C GLY A 245 -24.57 0.25 -15.07
N PHE A 246 -23.28 0.49 -15.27
CA PHE A 246 -22.68 0.56 -16.60
C PHE A 246 -22.75 -0.78 -17.35
N ALA A 247 -22.49 -1.89 -16.66
CA ALA A 247 -22.61 -3.22 -17.24
C ALA A 247 -24.05 -3.55 -17.66
N PHE A 248 -25.04 -3.26 -16.82
CA PHE A 248 -26.45 -3.46 -17.16
C PHE A 248 -26.92 -2.59 -18.33
N TYR A 249 -26.49 -1.32 -18.35
CA TYR A 249 -26.78 -0.42 -19.47
C TYR A 249 -26.26 -1.01 -20.78
N TYR A 250 -24.99 -1.45 -20.80
CA TYR A 250 -24.37 -2.02 -21.99
C TYR A 250 -25.04 -3.33 -22.42
N LEU A 251 -25.37 -4.20 -21.46
CA LEU A 251 -26.03 -5.47 -21.71
C LEU A 251 -27.45 -5.27 -22.26
N TYR A 252 -28.17 -4.24 -21.79
CA TYR A 252 -29.48 -3.87 -22.31
C TYR A 252 -29.39 -3.38 -23.76
N THR A 253 -28.36 -2.62 -24.11
CA THR A 253 -28.12 -2.19 -25.50
C THR A 253 -27.85 -3.37 -26.44
N LEU A 254 -27.16 -4.42 -25.97
CA LEU A 254 -26.85 -5.61 -26.78
C LEU A 254 -28.03 -6.58 -26.94
N PHE A 255 -28.74 -6.89 -25.85
CA PHE A 255 -29.75 -7.95 -25.81
C PHE A 255 -31.21 -7.45 -25.84
N GLY A 256 -31.41 -6.13 -25.75
CA GLY A 256 -32.73 -5.52 -25.74
C GLY A 256 -33.63 -6.04 -24.61
N THR A 257 -34.89 -6.34 -24.93
CA THR A 257 -35.90 -6.81 -23.97
C THR A 257 -35.63 -8.22 -23.44
N GLY A 258 -34.75 -9.00 -24.09
CA GLY A 258 -34.35 -10.34 -23.66
C GLY A 258 -33.61 -10.37 -22.32
N LEU A 259 -33.19 -9.20 -21.80
CA LEU A 259 -32.46 -9.09 -20.53
C LEU A 259 -33.35 -9.15 -19.28
N TRP A 260 -34.68 -9.02 -19.43
CA TRP A 260 -35.60 -8.96 -18.30
C TRP A 260 -35.44 -10.11 -17.28
N PRO A 261 -35.28 -11.39 -17.70
CA PRO A 261 -35.09 -12.50 -16.76
C PRO A 261 -33.81 -12.37 -15.92
N VAL A 262 -32.72 -11.88 -16.51
CA VAL A 262 -31.43 -11.68 -15.81
C VAL A 262 -31.56 -10.57 -14.79
N GLY A 263 -32.25 -9.47 -15.14
CA GLY A 263 -32.52 -8.38 -14.20
C GLY A 263 -33.34 -8.82 -12.99
N VAL A 264 -34.33 -9.70 -13.18
CA VAL A 264 -35.14 -10.27 -12.09
C VAL A 264 -34.30 -11.14 -11.16
N VAL A 265 -33.49 -12.06 -11.70
CA VAL A 265 -32.60 -12.92 -10.90
C VAL A 265 -31.58 -12.08 -10.13
N PHE A 266 -31.02 -11.06 -10.76
CA PHE A 266 -30.04 -10.18 -10.13
C PHE A 266 -30.68 -9.30 -9.03
N GLY A 267 -31.88 -8.78 -9.26
CA GLY A 267 -32.65 -8.04 -8.26
C GLY A 267 -33.01 -8.89 -7.04
N ALA A 268 -33.39 -10.15 -7.26
CA ALA A 268 -33.59 -11.11 -6.17
C ALA A 268 -32.29 -11.35 -5.39
N PHE A 269 -31.15 -11.49 -6.09
CA PHE A 269 -29.84 -11.65 -5.44
C PHE A 269 -29.46 -10.45 -4.57
N ILE A 270 -29.63 -9.22 -5.07
CA ILE A 270 -29.37 -7.98 -4.31
C ILE A 270 -30.24 -7.91 -3.04
N THR A 271 -31.46 -8.42 -3.10
CA THR A 271 -32.40 -8.39 -1.95
C THR A 271 -32.06 -9.45 -0.90
N VAL A 272 -31.63 -10.64 -1.33
CA VAL A 272 -31.33 -11.77 -0.44
C VAL A 272 -29.92 -11.67 0.18
N ALA A 273 -28.94 -11.14 -0.55
CA ALA A 273 -27.55 -11.08 -0.10
C ALA A 273 -27.35 -10.36 1.25
N PRO A 274 -28.00 -9.21 1.54
CA PRO A 274 -27.86 -8.53 2.84
C PRO A 274 -28.36 -9.36 4.02
N VAL A 275 -29.45 -10.12 3.83
CA VAL A 275 -30.00 -11.00 4.87
C VAL A 275 -29.00 -12.11 5.20
N PHE A 276 -28.44 -12.75 4.18
CA PHE A 276 -27.40 -13.77 4.36
C PHE A 276 -26.18 -13.19 5.06
N PHE A 277 -25.73 -12.00 4.65
CA PHE A 277 -24.60 -11.33 5.27
C PHE A 277 -24.85 -11.02 6.77
N GLY A 278 -26.06 -10.59 7.11
CA GLY A 278 -26.47 -10.37 8.51
C GLY A 278 -26.34 -11.63 9.37
N ILE A 279 -26.77 -12.78 8.85
CA ILE A 279 -26.64 -14.07 9.55
C ILE A 279 -25.16 -14.42 9.77
N VAL A 280 -24.32 -14.24 8.75
CA VAL A 280 -22.88 -14.49 8.84
C VAL A 280 -22.22 -13.59 9.89
N VAL A 281 -22.55 -12.31 9.92
CA VAL A 281 -22.01 -11.34 10.91
C VAL A 281 -22.40 -11.75 12.33
N VAL A 282 -23.66 -12.11 12.58
CA VAL A 282 -24.09 -12.60 13.89
C VAL A 282 -23.37 -13.89 14.28
N GLY A 283 -23.15 -14.79 13.32
CA GLY A 283 -22.34 -16.00 13.50
C GLY A 283 -20.89 -15.68 13.89
N GLN A 284 -20.24 -14.77 13.17
CA GLN A 284 -18.87 -14.34 13.46
C GLN A 284 -18.74 -13.67 14.82
N GLN A 285 -19.71 -12.84 15.23
CA GLN A 285 -19.72 -12.25 16.56
C GLN A 285 -19.79 -13.31 17.67
N LYS A 286 -20.62 -14.34 17.50
CA LYS A 286 -20.68 -15.47 18.46
C LYS A 286 -19.37 -16.25 18.49
N TYR A 287 -18.78 -16.49 17.32
CA TYR A 287 -17.48 -17.16 17.19
C TYR A 287 -16.36 -16.38 17.91
N MET A 288 -16.26 -15.06 17.67
CA MET A 288 -15.27 -14.20 18.33
C MET A 288 -15.42 -14.19 19.86
N LYS A 289 -16.66 -14.07 20.37
CA LYS A 289 -16.92 -14.13 21.82
C LYS A 289 -16.46 -15.45 22.46
N SER A 290 -16.64 -16.57 21.76
CA SER A 290 -16.17 -17.87 22.21
C SER A 290 -14.63 -17.96 22.19
N GLY A 291 -14.02 -17.41 21.13
CA GLY A 291 -12.57 -17.28 21.00
C GLY A 291 -11.94 -16.48 22.13
N ASP A 292 -12.54 -15.33 22.48
CA ASP A 292 -12.07 -14.47 23.58
C ASP A 292 -12.14 -15.20 24.92
N LYS A 293 -13.23 -15.94 25.18
CA LYS A 293 -13.36 -16.74 26.40
C LYS A 293 -12.27 -17.81 26.48
N ARG A 294 -11.99 -18.52 25.38
CA ARG A 294 -10.91 -19.51 25.31
C ARG A 294 -9.54 -18.88 25.58
N LEU A 295 -9.25 -17.72 24.97
CA LEU A 295 -7.99 -17.01 25.18
C LEU A 295 -7.83 -16.50 26.62
N SER A 296 -8.92 -16.04 27.23
CA SER A 296 -8.93 -15.65 28.65
C SER A 296 -8.58 -16.83 29.56
N THR A 297 -9.24 -17.99 29.36
CA THR A 297 -8.95 -19.19 30.17
C THR A 297 -7.54 -19.71 29.95
N LEU A 298 -7.03 -19.71 28.70
CA LEU A 298 -5.65 -20.08 28.43
C LEU A 298 -4.66 -19.15 29.13
N ARG A 299 -4.95 -17.84 29.15
CA ARG A 299 -4.13 -16.86 29.86
C ARG A 299 -4.12 -17.12 31.37
N GLU A 300 -5.26 -17.40 31.97
CA GLU A 300 -5.35 -17.76 33.40
C GLU A 300 -4.52 -19.01 33.71
N ILE A 301 -4.60 -20.05 32.87
CA ILE A 301 -3.79 -21.27 33.02
C ILE A 301 -2.30 -20.95 32.93
N PHE A 302 -1.87 -20.16 31.95
CA PHE A 302 -0.45 -19.78 31.82
C PHE A 302 0.05 -18.95 33.00
N GLU A 303 -0.78 -18.04 33.54
CA GLU A 303 -0.43 -17.28 34.74
C GLU A 303 -0.28 -18.21 35.96
N VAL A 304 -1.16 -19.19 36.14
CA VAL A 304 -1.08 -20.20 37.22
C VAL A 304 0.13 -21.11 37.08
N VAL A 305 0.41 -21.61 35.86
CA VAL A 305 1.58 -22.47 35.61
C VAL A 305 2.88 -21.69 35.82
N GLY A 306 2.95 -20.44 35.38
CA GLY A 306 4.09 -19.56 35.63
C GLY A 306 4.32 -19.33 37.13
N LEU A 307 3.26 -19.10 37.90
CA LEU A 307 3.34 -19.01 39.36
C LEU A 307 3.84 -20.32 39.99
N HIS A 308 3.32 -21.47 39.57
CA HIS A 308 3.75 -22.76 40.10
C HIS A 308 5.23 -23.06 39.82
N LEU A 309 5.76 -22.65 38.66
CA LEU A 309 7.18 -22.78 38.31
C LEU A 309 8.10 -21.84 39.10
N ILE A 310 7.59 -20.70 39.59
CA ILE A 310 8.36 -19.75 40.41
C ILE A 310 8.40 -20.21 41.88
N PHE A 311 7.38 -20.92 42.36
CA PHE A 311 7.26 -21.39 43.74
C PHE A 311 7.71 -22.85 43.97
N SER A 312 8.04 -23.59 42.91
CA SER A 312 8.61 -24.95 42.97
C SER A 312 10.12 -24.93 42.78
#